data_AF-A0A821U4N1-F1
#
_entry.id   AF-A0A821U4N1-F1
#
_cell.length_a   1.000
_cell.length_b   1.000
_cell.length_c   1.000
_cell.angle_alpha   90.00
_cell.angle_beta   90.00
_cell.angle_gamma   90.00
#
_symmetry.space_group_name_H-M   'P 1'
#
loop_
_entity.id
_entity.type
_entity.pdbx_description
1 polymer ?
#
loop_
_entity_poly.entity_id
_entity_poly.type
_entity_poly.pdbx_seq_one_letter_code
_entity_poly.pdbx_strand_id
1 'polypeptide(L)'
;MLLGRLKLCCRLQKFMRMISINHENLYTLCRHLGISKDKAHFIMLKQPYITKFCEEDIQSMVKTVYDLGYPKDILIDYPNLFYMLPVTLKNRYKILEECGFKEITPQLLLSYLNIMKQKTVGELRSGGLIPQFFNMENRLASCMTQWPTSLTTLIYGDVNSLTLHSLRLKIIQRYLELVIDLTEDEFLRGLKTYPTLQHRPLKAINETLVILQSQVAMPKYKIKSNLYLIHADPDNLTQILFKLRELGGIDVKDVIRMYPKLATKNYSTLQEIKDILEKHGIGSEAQSRCFQVFTLSPRTVEERLTHAKTTPEFSLYINHPRFLKIILYNKTVLKRIINLKNQNKKCLSLNVLSGSSVRYESFEKAPGDRLGKGKDLVFAISQVLGSGFPTKNIRNTLRKHPFWINIPLVEVRYVCDKLTKDFSPQDIYDNVAVLLYPWNKIRKTIEDIHKVEALNGHVDINKLNKTQQLSLVVYMIEKEHYFSGNGVWTDDQQKNIVNLESKPTTKLKKI
;
A
#
# COMPACT_ATOMS: atom_id res chain seq x y z
N MET A 1 -17.98 -18.81 -35.30
CA MET A 1 -16.86 -19.79 -35.21
C MET A 1 -15.61 -19.29 -34.47
N LEU A 2 -15.28 -17.98 -34.48
CA LEU A 2 -14.08 -17.44 -33.82
C LEU A 2 -14.11 -17.49 -32.27
N LEU A 3 -15.28 -17.30 -31.64
CA LEU A 3 -15.45 -17.41 -30.18
C LEU A 3 -15.29 -18.84 -29.62
N GLY A 4 -15.52 -19.87 -30.46
CA GLY A 4 -15.31 -21.26 -30.09
C GLY A 4 -13.83 -21.67 -30.07
N ARG A 5 -13.04 -21.13 -31.01
CA ARG A 5 -11.59 -21.40 -31.11
C ARG A 5 -10.78 -20.70 -30.00
N LEU A 6 -11.18 -19.48 -29.58
CA LEU A 6 -10.57 -18.79 -28.43
C LEU A 6 -10.82 -19.50 -27.09
N LYS A 7 -12.02 -20.07 -26.89
CA LYS A 7 -12.32 -20.89 -25.70
C LYS A 7 -11.54 -22.21 -25.68
N LEU A 8 -11.30 -22.84 -26.84
CA LEU A 8 -10.49 -24.05 -26.95
C LEU A 8 -9.00 -23.77 -26.67
N CYS A 9 -8.47 -22.66 -27.17
CA CYS A 9 -7.08 -22.26 -26.99
C CYS A 9 -6.76 -21.89 -25.51
N CYS A 10 -7.66 -21.19 -24.82
CA CYS A 10 -7.55 -20.93 -23.38
C CYS A 10 -7.68 -22.20 -22.52
N ARG A 11 -8.46 -23.19 -22.96
CA ARG A 11 -8.56 -24.50 -22.29
C ARG A 11 -7.30 -25.34 -22.50
N LEU A 12 -6.73 -25.33 -23.71
CA LEU A 12 -5.45 -25.99 -24.01
C LEU A 12 -4.28 -25.35 -23.26
N GLN A 13 -4.22 -24.01 -23.14
CA GLN A 13 -3.21 -23.34 -22.31
C GLN A 13 -3.35 -23.63 -20.82
N LYS A 14 -4.59 -23.70 -20.30
CA LYS A 14 -4.84 -24.14 -18.92
C LYS A 14 -4.45 -25.59 -18.70
N PHE A 15 -4.75 -26.47 -19.67
CA PHE A 15 -4.44 -27.90 -19.62
C PHE A 15 -2.92 -28.15 -19.72
N MET A 16 -2.22 -27.46 -20.63
CA MET A 16 -0.75 -27.51 -20.74
C MET A 16 -0.06 -26.92 -19.50
N ARG A 17 -0.57 -25.83 -18.91
CA ARG A 17 -0.07 -25.33 -17.61
C ARG A 17 -0.28 -26.35 -16.49
N MET A 18 -1.43 -27.03 -16.46
CA MET A 18 -1.71 -28.06 -15.46
C MET A 18 -0.76 -29.27 -15.60
N ILE A 19 -0.45 -29.69 -16.83
CA ILE A 19 0.50 -30.77 -17.10
C ILE A 19 1.93 -30.35 -16.77
N SER A 20 2.32 -29.11 -17.11
CA SER A 20 3.65 -28.56 -16.80
C SER A 20 3.88 -28.42 -15.30
N ILE A 21 2.91 -27.89 -14.55
CA ILE A 21 2.98 -27.74 -13.09
C ILE A 21 3.00 -29.12 -12.40
N ASN A 22 2.27 -30.10 -12.94
CA ASN A 22 2.32 -31.47 -12.43
C ASN A 22 3.71 -32.10 -12.58
N HIS A 23 4.40 -31.84 -13.70
CA HIS A 23 5.74 -32.36 -13.91
C HIS A 23 6.77 -31.67 -13.00
N GLU A 24 6.69 -30.35 -12.89
CA GLU A 24 7.60 -29.55 -12.05
C GLU A 24 7.47 -29.94 -10.58
N ASN A 25 6.26 -29.93 -10.01
CA ASN A 25 6.03 -30.31 -8.62
C ASN A 25 6.47 -31.75 -8.29
N LEU A 26 6.34 -32.67 -9.26
CA LEU A 26 6.83 -34.04 -9.10
C LEU A 26 8.35 -34.07 -8.94
N TYR A 27 9.10 -33.31 -9.75
CA TYR A 27 10.54 -33.16 -9.59
C TYR A 27 10.91 -32.45 -8.29
N THR A 28 10.15 -31.42 -7.90
CA THR A 28 10.38 -30.67 -6.65
C THR A 28 10.18 -31.54 -5.41
N LEU A 29 9.13 -32.38 -5.40
CA LEU A 29 8.91 -33.38 -4.35
C LEU A 29 10.05 -34.41 -4.30
N CYS A 30 10.45 -34.96 -5.45
CA CYS A 30 11.58 -35.87 -5.51
C CYS A 30 12.86 -35.23 -4.93
N ARG A 31 13.13 -33.97 -5.28
CA ARG A 31 14.30 -33.21 -4.83
C ARG A 31 14.29 -32.94 -3.34
N HIS A 32 13.17 -32.47 -2.78
CA HIS A 32 13.12 -32.02 -1.38
C HIS A 32 12.86 -33.15 -0.37
N LEU A 33 12.13 -34.19 -0.78
CA LEU A 33 11.85 -35.36 0.04
C LEU A 33 12.82 -36.53 -0.21
N GLY A 34 13.63 -36.48 -1.26
CA GLY A 34 14.58 -37.56 -1.59
C GLY A 34 13.90 -38.85 -2.06
N ILE A 35 12.73 -38.74 -2.71
CA ILE A 35 11.89 -39.88 -3.10
C ILE A 35 11.96 -40.18 -4.61
N SER A 36 11.62 -41.41 -4.98
CA SER A 36 11.49 -41.80 -6.39
C SER A 36 10.29 -41.14 -7.07
N LYS A 37 10.34 -41.02 -8.41
CA LYS A 37 9.24 -40.45 -9.21
C LYS A 37 7.92 -41.15 -8.98
N ASP A 38 7.92 -42.48 -8.83
CA ASP A 38 6.69 -43.27 -8.61
C ASP A 38 6.07 -42.96 -7.25
N LYS A 39 6.89 -42.82 -6.19
CA LYS A 39 6.42 -42.42 -4.86
C LYS A 39 5.89 -40.99 -4.84
N ALA A 40 6.57 -40.06 -5.51
CA ALA A 40 6.08 -38.69 -5.66
C ALA A 40 4.74 -38.65 -6.40
N HIS A 41 4.61 -39.43 -7.48
CA HIS A 41 3.37 -39.55 -8.24
C HIS A 41 2.24 -40.14 -7.38
N PHE A 42 2.54 -41.13 -6.54
CA PHE A 42 1.56 -41.70 -5.59
C PHE A 42 1.09 -40.68 -4.55
N ILE A 43 1.99 -39.85 -4.00
CA ILE A 43 1.63 -38.76 -3.09
C ILE A 43 0.72 -37.75 -3.78
N MET A 44 1.03 -37.37 -5.02
CA MET A 44 0.21 -36.44 -5.80
C MET A 44 -1.17 -37.02 -6.15
N LEU A 45 -1.26 -38.34 -6.38
CA LEU A 45 -2.54 -39.03 -6.57
C LEU A 45 -3.38 -39.06 -5.28
N LYS A 46 -2.74 -39.38 -4.14
CA LYS A 46 -3.39 -39.32 -2.84
C LYS A 46 -3.82 -37.89 -2.49
N GLN A 47 -3.03 -36.90 -2.89
CA GLN A 47 -3.26 -35.49 -2.59
C GLN A 47 -3.16 -34.59 -3.83
N PRO A 48 -4.26 -34.46 -4.58
CA PRO A 48 -4.31 -33.63 -5.78
C PRO A 48 -4.03 -32.16 -5.51
N TYR A 49 -4.21 -31.68 -4.27
CA TYR A 49 -3.99 -30.26 -3.93
C TYR A 49 -2.52 -29.84 -4.06
N ILE A 50 -1.57 -30.78 -3.91
CA ILE A 50 -0.13 -30.52 -4.04
C ILE A 50 0.23 -30.05 -5.45
N THR A 51 -0.58 -30.39 -6.47
CA THR A 51 -0.43 -29.90 -7.85
C THR A 51 -0.57 -28.39 -7.99
N LYS A 52 -1.07 -27.68 -6.97
CA LYS A 52 -1.28 -26.22 -7.00
C LYS A 52 -0.16 -25.44 -6.31
N PHE A 53 0.74 -26.11 -5.61
CA PHE A 53 1.82 -25.48 -4.88
C PHE A 53 2.96 -25.07 -5.80
N CYS A 54 3.67 -24.00 -5.46
CA CYS A 54 4.96 -23.70 -6.05
C CYS A 54 6.10 -24.38 -5.28
N GLU A 55 7.32 -24.33 -5.80
CA GLU A 55 8.51 -24.89 -5.14
C GLU A 55 8.69 -24.34 -3.73
N GLU A 56 8.47 -23.04 -3.54
CA GLU A 56 8.61 -22.36 -2.24
C GLU A 56 7.62 -22.88 -1.20
N ASP A 57 6.39 -23.21 -1.59
CA ASP A 57 5.37 -23.76 -0.71
C ASP A 57 5.78 -25.15 -0.18
N ILE A 58 6.26 -26.01 -1.09
CA ILE A 58 6.73 -27.37 -0.76
C ILE A 58 7.96 -27.27 0.14
N GLN A 59 8.93 -26.43 -0.22
CA GLN A 59 10.15 -26.23 0.56
C GLN A 59 9.83 -25.70 1.96
N SER A 60 8.91 -24.74 2.08
CA SER A 60 8.46 -24.16 3.35
C SER A 60 7.80 -25.21 4.25
N MET A 61 6.98 -26.09 3.67
CA MET A 61 6.35 -27.19 4.42
C MET A 61 7.38 -28.23 4.89
N VAL A 62 8.27 -28.68 4.01
CA VAL A 62 9.34 -29.64 4.35
C VAL A 62 10.23 -29.08 5.46
N LYS A 63 10.64 -27.82 5.34
CA LYS A 63 11.40 -27.12 6.37
C LYS A 63 10.64 -27.06 7.69
N THR A 64 9.35 -26.72 7.65
CA THR A 64 8.52 -26.62 8.85
C THR A 64 8.40 -27.94 9.59
N VAL A 65 8.17 -29.04 8.88
CA VAL A 65 8.11 -30.38 9.47
C VAL A 65 9.44 -30.77 10.12
N TYR A 66 10.55 -30.46 9.45
CA TYR A 66 11.88 -30.68 9.99
C TYR A 66 12.17 -29.82 11.23
N ASP A 67 11.81 -28.53 11.21
CA ASP A 67 11.93 -27.61 12.35
C ASP A 67 11.14 -28.09 13.58
N LEU A 68 10.05 -28.84 13.37
CA LEU A 68 9.24 -29.43 14.44
C LEU A 68 9.81 -30.76 14.99
N GLY A 69 10.98 -31.19 14.48
CA GLY A 69 11.69 -32.39 14.93
C GLY A 69 11.27 -33.67 14.21
N TYR A 70 10.47 -33.61 13.15
CA TYR A 70 10.09 -34.79 12.38
C TYR A 70 11.05 -35.08 11.22
N PRO A 71 11.26 -36.36 10.86
CA PRO A 71 11.92 -36.71 9.61
C PRO A 71 11.07 -36.25 8.42
N LYS A 72 11.72 -35.91 7.30
CA LYS A 72 11.02 -35.48 6.08
C LYS A 72 10.08 -36.54 5.54
N ASP A 73 10.41 -37.81 5.76
CA ASP A 73 9.65 -38.97 5.32
C ASP A 73 8.23 -39.00 5.89
N ILE A 74 7.98 -38.30 6.99
CA ILE A 74 6.64 -38.19 7.59
C ILE A 74 5.61 -37.58 6.63
N LEU A 75 6.04 -36.77 5.66
CA LEU A 75 5.17 -36.19 4.64
C LEU A 75 4.75 -37.22 3.58
N ILE A 76 5.49 -38.33 3.46
CA ILE A 76 5.16 -39.48 2.61
C ILE A 76 4.07 -40.30 3.30
N ASP A 77 4.23 -40.54 4.61
CA ASP A 77 3.30 -41.35 5.41
C ASP A 77 2.00 -40.60 5.71
N TYR A 78 2.10 -39.29 5.96
CA TYR A 78 0.96 -38.40 6.26
C TYR A 78 0.88 -37.24 5.26
N PRO A 79 0.56 -37.51 3.98
CA PRO A 79 0.50 -36.46 2.96
C PRO A 79 -0.64 -35.46 3.24
N ASN A 80 -1.59 -35.80 4.10
CA ASN A 80 -2.64 -34.88 4.57
C ASN A 80 -2.09 -33.63 5.27
N LEU A 81 -0.85 -33.66 5.76
CA LEU A 81 -0.21 -32.49 6.37
C LEU A 81 -0.07 -31.34 5.37
N PHE A 82 0.02 -31.62 4.07
CA PHE A 82 0.06 -30.61 3.01
C PHE A 82 -1.23 -29.78 2.90
N TYR A 83 -2.36 -30.20 3.48
CA TYR A 83 -3.57 -29.36 3.54
C TYR A 83 -3.44 -28.17 4.48
N MET A 84 -2.51 -28.21 5.42
CA MET A 84 -2.31 -27.13 6.39
C MET A 84 -1.28 -26.14 5.89
N LEU A 85 -1.46 -24.87 6.23
CA LEU A 85 -0.39 -23.88 6.04
C LEU A 85 0.74 -24.14 7.06
N PRO A 86 2.01 -23.94 6.69
CA PRO A 86 3.15 -24.13 7.59
C PRO A 86 2.99 -23.41 8.94
N VAL A 87 2.51 -22.16 8.92
CA VAL A 87 2.27 -21.37 10.14
C VAL A 87 1.18 -22.01 11.02
N THR A 88 0.12 -22.54 10.40
CA THR A 88 -0.95 -23.24 11.14
C THR A 88 -0.41 -24.49 11.81
N LEU A 89 0.45 -25.25 11.12
CA LEU A 89 1.09 -26.44 11.66
C LEU A 89 1.97 -26.12 12.87
N LYS A 90 2.84 -25.10 12.76
CA LYS A 90 3.68 -24.61 13.87
C LYS A 90 2.85 -24.18 15.06
N ASN A 91 1.76 -23.42 14.84
CA ASN A 91 0.87 -23.00 15.92
C ASN A 91 0.18 -24.20 16.60
N ARG A 92 -0.36 -25.15 15.82
CA ARG A 92 -1.01 -26.35 16.40
C ARG A 92 -0.06 -27.16 17.27
N TYR A 93 1.17 -27.38 16.79
CA TYR A 93 2.19 -28.07 17.53
C TYR A 93 2.51 -27.36 18.86
N LYS A 94 2.83 -26.06 18.81
CA LYS A 94 3.12 -25.26 20.02
C LYS A 94 1.95 -25.26 21.00
N ILE A 95 0.71 -25.26 20.52
CA ILE A 95 -0.48 -25.30 21.38
C ILE A 95 -0.60 -26.64 22.11
N LEU A 96 -0.36 -27.76 21.42
CA LEU A 96 -0.38 -29.08 22.08
C LEU A 96 0.74 -29.19 23.11
N GLU A 97 1.91 -28.66 22.81
CA GLU A 97 3.04 -28.59 23.76
C GLU A 97 2.69 -27.74 25.00
N GLU A 98 2.09 -26.56 24.81
CA GLU A 98 1.58 -25.70 25.89
C GLU A 98 0.55 -26.42 26.77
N CYS A 99 -0.29 -27.27 26.18
CA CYS A 99 -1.28 -28.09 26.86
C CYS A 99 -0.71 -29.33 27.57
N GLY A 100 0.60 -29.61 27.46
CA GLY A 100 1.26 -30.71 28.18
C GLY A 100 1.30 -32.05 27.46
N PHE A 101 1.07 -32.08 26.15
CA PHE A 101 1.30 -33.29 25.35
C PHE A 101 2.80 -33.56 25.27
N LYS A 102 3.24 -34.76 25.67
CA LYS A 102 4.67 -35.15 25.69
C LYS A 102 5.19 -35.56 24.31
N GLU A 103 4.40 -36.34 23.58
CA GLU A 103 4.73 -36.84 22.24
C GLU A 103 3.65 -36.41 21.26
N ILE A 104 3.96 -35.38 20.46
CA ILE A 104 3.04 -34.89 19.44
C ILE A 104 3.28 -35.70 18.18
N THR A 105 2.33 -36.55 17.80
CA THR A 105 2.39 -37.32 16.55
C THR A 105 1.69 -36.58 15.40
N PRO A 106 2.00 -36.90 14.13
CA PRO A 106 1.31 -36.33 12.98
C PRO A 106 -0.22 -36.53 13.02
N GLN A 107 -0.69 -37.66 13.52
CA GLN A 107 -2.11 -37.96 13.69
C GLN A 107 -2.78 -37.00 14.68
N LEU A 108 -2.09 -36.63 15.77
CA LEU A 108 -2.59 -35.64 16.72
C LEU A 108 -2.71 -34.26 16.05
N LEU A 109 -1.76 -33.89 15.17
CA LEU A 109 -1.82 -32.63 14.42
C LEU A 109 -2.98 -32.59 13.40
N LEU A 110 -3.25 -33.73 12.74
CA LEU A 110 -4.39 -33.88 11.82
C LEU A 110 -5.73 -33.85 12.56
N SER A 111 -5.81 -34.52 13.72
CA SER A 111 -7.01 -34.59 14.56
C SER A 111 -7.14 -33.41 15.55
N TYR A 112 -6.28 -32.40 15.44
CA TYR A 112 -6.18 -31.26 16.36
C TYR A 112 -7.54 -30.61 16.68
N LEU A 113 -8.41 -30.39 15.68
CA LEU A 113 -9.70 -29.74 15.93
C LEU A 113 -10.64 -30.59 16.77
N ASN A 114 -10.63 -31.91 16.59
CA ASN A 114 -11.40 -32.85 17.40
C ASN A 114 -10.89 -32.82 18.85
N ILE A 115 -9.57 -32.99 19.03
CA ILE A 115 -8.92 -32.96 20.35
C ILE A 115 -9.21 -31.65 21.09
N MET A 116 -9.10 -30.51 20.41
CA MET A 116 -9.23 -29.22 21.07
C MET A 116 -10.68 -28.85 21.42
N LYS A 117 -11.64 -29.19 20.55
CA LYS A 117 -13.03 -28.71 20.66
C LYS A 117 -14.01 -29.73 21.21
N GLN A 118 -13.76 -31.02 21.02
CA GLN A 118 -14.73 -32.07 21.37
C GLN A 118 -14.33 -32.83 22.63
N LYS A 119 -13.03 -33.04 22.86
CA LYS A 119 -12.56 -33.77 24.04
C LYS A 119 -12.40 -32.87 25.26
N THR A 120 -12.84 -33.38 26.41
CA THR A 120 -12.63 -32.71 27.71
C THR A 120 -11.24 -33.02 28.28
N VAL A 121 -10.75 -32.19 29.20
CA VAL A 121 -9.47 -32.45 29.88
C VAL A 121 -9.48 -33.79 30.62
N GLY A 122 -10.61 -34.15 31.24
CA GLY A 122 -10.79 -35.44 31.91
C GLY A 122 -10.63 -36.62 30.94
N GLU A 123 -11.28 -36.57 29.78
CA GLU A 123 -11.16 -37.62 28.75
C GLU A 123 -9.74 -37.76 28.22
N LEU A 124 -9.02 -36.65 28.05
CA LEU A 124 -7.63 -36.66 27.57
C LEU A 124 -6.67 -37.26 28.61
N ARG A 125 -6.94 -37.06 29.90
CA ARG A 125 -6.20 -37.69 31.00
C ARG A 125 -6.49 -39.20 31.06
N SER A 126 -7.76 -39.59 31.02
CA SER A 126 -8.17 -41.00 31.02
C SER A 126 -7.64 -41.75 29.80
N GLY A 127 -7.52 -41.08 28.66
CA GLY A 127 -6.92 -41.63 27.44
C GLY A 127 -5.38 -41.63 27.41
N GLY A 128 -4.70 -41.21 28.48
CA GLY A 128 -3.23 -41.22 28.57
C GLY A 128 -2.51 -40.19 27.68
N LEU A 129 -3.24 -39.29 27.01
CA LEU A 129 -2.66 -38.28 26.12
C LEU A 129 -2.01 -37.13 26.88
N ILE A 130 -2.48 -36.88 28.11
CA ILE A 130 -1.97 -35.87 29.04
C ILE A 130 -1.77 -36.55 30.40
N PRO A 131 -0.70 -36.23 31.16
CA PRO A 131 -0.46 -36.88 32.45
C PRO A 131 -1.59 -36.62 33.45
N GLN A 132 -1.97 -37.64 34.23
CA GLN A 132 -3.15 -37.62 35.09
C GLN A 132 -3.08 -36.54 36.19
N PHE A 133 -1.89 -36.31 36.75
CA PHE A 133 -1.64 -35.29 37.78
C PHE A 133 -1.11 -33.97 37.22
N PHE A 134 -1.27 -33.72 35.91
CA PHE A 134 -0.78 -32.52 35.27
C PHE A 134 -1.66 -31.30 35.59
N ASN A 135 -1.13 -30.31 36.29
CA ASN A 135 -1.84 -29.03 36.50
C ASN A 135 -1.78 -28.18 35.22
N MET A 136 -2.80 -28.34 34.38
CA MET A 136 -2.90 -27.68 33.09
C MET A 136 -3.08 -26.17 33.21
N GLU A 137 -3.85 -25.70 34.19
CA GLU A 137 -4.09 -24.27 34.37
C GLU A 137 -2.78 -23.55 34.72
N ASN A 138 -2.02 -24.08 35.69
CA ASN A 138 -0.72 -23.52 36.07
C ASN A 138 0.28 -23.58 34.92
N ARG A 139 0.27 -24.65 34.11
CA ARG A 139 1.11 -24.72 32.92
C ARG A 139 0.76 -23.61 31.93
N LEU A 140 -0.51 -23.47 31.58
CA LEU A 140 -0.95 -22.46 30.60
C LEU A 140 -0.71 -21.04 31.13
N ALA A 141 -0.93 -20.80 32.42
CA ALA A 141 -0.60 -19.55 33.09
C ALA A 141 0.92 -19.25 33.06
N SER A 142 1.78 -20.26 33.23
CA SER A 142 3.24 -20.10 33.16
C SER A 142 3.76 -19.64 31.79
N CYS A 143 2.93 -19.73 30.74
CA CYS A 143 3.28 -19.23 29.41
C CYS A 143 3.12 -17.70 29.27
N MET A 144 2.62 -17.02 30.30
CA MET A 144 2.25 -15.61 30.28
C MET A 144 2.96 -14.82 31.38
N THR A 145 3.42 -13.62 31.06
CA THR A 145 4.07 -12.71 32.03
C THR A 145 3.02 -12.05 32.92
N GLN A 146 3.42 -11.54 34.09
CA GLN A 146 2.53 -10.79 35.01
C GLN A 146 1.32 -11.59 35.53
N TRP A 147 1.36 -12.92 35.46
CA TRP A 147 0.32 -13.75 36.02
C TRP A 147 0.46 -13.87 37.56
N PRO A 148 -0.59 -13.60 38.37
CA PRO A 148 -0.49 -13.71 39.82
C PRO A 148 -0.23 -15.15 40.25
N THR A 149 0.90 -15.40 40.90
CA THR A 149 1.31 -16.74 41.38
C THR A 149 0.46 -17.24 42.55
N SER A 150 -0.33 -16.35 43.17
CA SER A 150 -1.14 -16.60 44.36
C SER A 150 -2.57 -17.11 44.07
N LEU A 151 -2.99 -17.20 42.82
CA LEU A 151 -4.31 -17.73 42.46
C LEU A 151 -4.27 -19.26 42.37
N THR A 152 -4.81 -19.95 43.38
CA THR A 152 -4.83 -21.42 43.48
C THR A 152 -5.90 -22.08 42.60
N THR A 153 -6.92 -21.33 42.16
CA THR A 153 -7.91 -21.77 41.16
C THR A 153 -8.15 -20.64 40.15
N LEU A 154 -7.80 -20.92 38.90
CA LEU A 154 -7.72 -19.91 37.83
C LEU A 154 -9.03 -19.78 37.08
N ILE A 155 -9.79 -20.87 37.02
CA ILE A 155 -11.09 -20.95 36.38
C ILE A 155 -12.08 -21.49 37.40
N TYR A 156 -13.20 -20.78 37.56
CA TYR A 156 -14.32 -21.28 38.34
C TYR A 156 -14.92 -22.53 37.67
N GLY A 157 -14.97 -23.64 38.43
CA GLY A 157 -15.54 -24.92 38.01
C GLY A 157 -14.51 -26.05 37.92
N ASP A 158 -14.98 -27.25 37.56
CA ASP A 158 -14.11 -28.41 37.35
C ASP A 158 -13.40 -28.32 36.00
N VAL A 159 -12.06 -28.17 36.03
CA VAL A 159 -11.21 -28.15 34.83
C VAL A 159 -11.39 -29.41 33.97
N ASN A 160 -11.66 -30.57 34.59
CA ASN A 160 -11.83 -31.82 33.84
C ASN A 160 -13.06 -31.82 32.94
N SER A 161 -14.08 -31.01 33.27
CA SER A 161 -15.31 -30.87 32.48
C SER A 161 -15.15 -29.97 31.24
N LEU A 162 -14.09 -29.16 31.21
CA LEU A 162 -13.84 -28.21 30.13
C LEU A 162 -13.08 -28.85 28.96
N THR A 163 -13.32 -28.33 27.76
CA THR A 163 -12.49 -28.65 26.59
C THR A 163 -11.22 -27.82 26.61
N LEU A 164 -10.16 -28.31 25.96
CA LEU A 164 -8.90 -27.54 25.85
C LEU A 164 -9.13 -26.16 25.21
N HIS A 165 -10.04 -26.08 24.24
CA HIS A 165 -10.37 -24.83 23.58
C HIS A 165 -11.02 -23.82 24.54
N SER A 166 -12.02 -24.24 25.32
CA SER A 166 -12.70 -23.33 26.25
C SER A 166 -11.78 -22.90 27.38
N LEU A 167 -10.96 -23.82 27.91
CA LEU A 167 -9.95 -23.54 28.92
C LEU A 167 -8.97 -22.46 28.44
N ARG A 168 -8.38 -22.64 27.25
CA ARG A 168 -7.43 -21.67 26.68
C ARG A 168 -8.06 -20.31 26.42
N LEU A 169 -9.30 -20.27 25.93
CA LEU A 169 -10.00 -19.00 25.71
C LEU A 169 -10.20 -18.22 27.00
N LYS A 170 -10.61 -18.88 28.09
CA LYS A 170 -10.73 -18.25 29.42
C LYS A 170 -9.39 -17.69 29.90
N ILE A 171 -8.31 -18.43 29.71
CA ILE A 171 -6.95 -17.97 30.09
C ILE A 171 -6.52 -16.77 29.25
N ILE A 172 -6.72 -16.80 27.93
CA ILE A 172 -6.41 -15.66 27.05
C ILE A 172 -7.23 -14.42 27.46
N GLN A 173 -8.52 -14.58 27.70
CA GLN A 173 -9.39 -13.49 28.14
C GLN A 173 -8.86 -12.86 29.42
N ARG A 174 -8.65 -13.67 30.46
CA ARG A 174 -8.15 -13.20 31.75
C ARG A 174 -6.78 -12.55 31.64
N TYR A 175 -5.91 -13.08 30.79
CA TYR A 175 -4.60 -12.49 30.54
C TYR A 175 -4.69 -11.10 29.92
N LEU A 176 -5.51 -10.94 28.88
CA LEU A 176 -5.71 -9.66 28.22
C LEU A 176 -6.40 -8.65 29.13
N GLU A 177 -7.28 -9.11 30.02
CA GLU A 177 -7.85 -8.29 31.09
C GLU A 177 -6.75 -7.75 32.01
N LEU A 178 -5.82 -8.58 32.46
CA LEU A 178 -4.74 -8.14 33.36
C LEU A 178 -3.73 -7.20 32.67
N VAL A 179 -3.32 -7.51 31.44
CA VAL A 179 -2.18 -6.82 30.80
C VAL A 179 -2.61 -5.54 30.08
N ILE A 180 -3.79 -5.55 29.45
CA ILE A 180 -4.28 -4.41 28.67
C ILE A 180 -5.64 -3.90 29.13
N ASP A 181 -6.15 -4.35 30.28
CA ASP A 181 -7.44 -3.93 30.87
C ASP A 181 -8.66 -4.31 30.01
N LEU A 182 -8.54 -5.33 29.13
CA LEU A 182 -9.59 -5.72 28.16
C LEU A 182 -10.82 -6.30 28.86
N THR A 183 -12.00 -5.74 28.59
CA THR A 183 -13.25 -6.27 29.16
C THR A 183 -13.71 -7.52 28.42
N GLU A 184 -14.57 -8.33 29.05
CA GLU A 184 -15.16 -9.52 28.43
C GLU A 184 -15.91 -9.20 27.12
N ASP A 185 -16.72 -8.14 27.11
CA ASP A 185 -17.42 -7.71 25.91
C ASP A 185 -16.47 -7.28 24.78
N GLU A 186 -15.39 -6.57 25.12
CA GLU A 186 -14.35 -6.19 24.15
C GLU A 186 -13.65 -7.42 23.58
N PHE A 187 -13.36 -8.40 24.43
CA PHE A 187 -12.76 -9.68 24.02
C PHE A 187 -13.67 -10.45 23.07
N LEU A 188 -14.95 -10.60 23.39
CA LEU A 188 -15.93 -11.31 22.55
C LEU A 188 -16.13 -10.61 21.18
N ARG A 189 -16.19 -9.26 21.16
CA ARG A 189 -16.19 -8.49 19.90
C ARG A 189 -14.89 -8.68 19.11
N GLY A 190 -13.77 -8.74 19.81
CA GLY A 190 -12.45 -9.03 19.26
C GLY A 190 -12.40 -10.38 18.58
N LEU A 191 -12.90 -11.44 19.22
CA LEU A 191 -12.97 -12.79 18.65
C LEU A 191 -13.85 -12.86 17.40
N LYS A 192 -14.98 -12.14 17.37
CA LYS A 192 -15.84 -12.06 16.17
C LYS A 192 -15.13 -11.39 15.00
N THR A 193 -14.38 -10.32 15.27
CA THR A 193 -13.66 -9.54 14.25
C THR A 193 -12.37 -10.25 13.80
N TYR A 194 -11.70 -10.93 14.74
CA TYR A 194 -10.42 -11.60 14.54
C TYR A 194 -10.44 -13.04 15.09
N PRO A 195 -11.12 -13.99 14.40
CA PRO A 195 -11.29 -15.36 14.89
C PRO A 195 -9.98 -16.14 15.06
N THR A 196 -8.91 -15.70 14.41
CA THR A 196 -7.59 -16.35 14.48
C THR A 196 -6.92 -16.21 15.85
N LEU A 197 -7.41 -15.33 16.73
CA LEU A 197 -6.87 -15.13 18.09
C LEU A 197 -6.89 -16.40 18.91
N GLN A 198 -7.98 -17.16 18.81
CA GLN A 198 -8.18 -18.40 19.55
C GLN A 198 -7.20 -19.52 19.15
N HIS A 199 -6.52 -19.37 18.01
CA HIS A 199 -5.59 -20.34 17.45
C HIS A 199 -4.14 -19.90 17.56
N ARG A 200 -3.85 -18.85 18.34
CA ARG A 200 -2.48 -18.44 18.65
C ARG A 200 -1.93 -19.19 19.88
N PRO A 201 -0.65 -19.58 19.87
CA PRO A 201 0.05 -20.05 21.06
C PRO A 201 0.08 -18.95 22.14
N LEU A 202 -0.07 -19.34 23.41
CA LEU A 202 -0.09 -18.41 24.54
C LEU A 202 1.26 -17.68 24.70
N LYS A 203 2.38 -18.39 24.51
CA LYS A 203 3.72 -17.78 24.55
C LYS A 203 3.88 -16.68 23.51
N ALA A 204 3.39 -16.93 22.28
CA ALA A 204 3.48 -15.96 21.19
C ALA A 204 2.62 -14.71 21.46
N ILE A 205 1.44 -14.87 22.07
CA ILE A 205 0.61 -13.74 22.53
C ILE A 205 1.38 -12.92 23.57
N ASN A 206 1.95 -13.59 24.57
CA ASN A 206 2.73 -12.96 25.63
C ASN A 206 3.94 -12.19 25.08
N GLU A 207 4.79 -12.83 24.29
CA GLU A 207 5.97 -12.21 23.68
C GLU A 207 5.60 -11.00 22.83
N THR A 208 4.54 -11.11 22.03
CA THR A 208 4.05 -9.99 21.20
C THR A 208 3.63 -8.79 22.06
N LEU A 209 2.87 -9.03 23.14
CA LEU A 209 2.45 -7.95 24.05
C LEU A 209 3.64 -7.33 24.78
N VAL A 210 4.58 -8.15 25.24
CA VAL A 210 5.82 -7.66 25.86
C VAL A 210 6.59 -6.77 24.90
N ILE A 211 6.77 -7.17 23.64
CA ILE A 211 7.46 -6.35 22.63
C ILE A 211 6.71 -5.03 22.40
N LEU A 212 5.39 -5.07 22.22
CA LEU A 212 4.57 -3.89 21.97
C LEU A 212 4.59 -2.91 23.15
N GLN A 213 4.54 -3.40 24.39
CA GLN A 213 4.50 -2.56 25.59
C GLN A 213 5.89 -2.06 26.01
N SER A 214 6.90 -2.93 26.02
CA SER A 214 8.23 -2.59 26.54
C SER A 214 9.16 -1.98 25.49
N GLN A 215 9.20 -2.52 24.27
CA GLN A 215 10.15 -2.09 23.25
C GLN A 215 9.58 -0.99 22.35
N VAL A 216 8.31 -1.11 21.96
CA VAL A 216 7.61 -0.11 21.13
C VAL A 216 6.99 1.00 21.99
N ALA A 217 6.83 0.78 23.31
CA ALA A 217 6.14 1.69 24.22
C ALA A 217 4.74 2.08 23.72
N MET A 218 3.99 1.08 23.22
CA MET A 218 2.63 1.28 22.73
C MET A 218 1.64 1.37 23.91
N PRO A 219 0.81 2.43 23.98
CA PRO A 219 -0.20 2.55 25.03
C PRO A 219 -1.22 1.41 24.99
N LYS A 220 -1.65 0.93 26.17
CA LYS A 220 -2.63 -0.16 26.31
C LYS A 220 -3.89 0.07 25.46
N TYR A 221 -4.50 1.27 25.53
CA TYR A 221 -5.70 1.61 24.77
C TYR A 221 -5.52 1.46 23.25
N LYS A 222 -4.30 1.65 22.75
CA LYS A 222 -3.98 1.51 21.32
C LYS A 222 -3.88 0.05 20.91
N ILE A 223 -3.36 -0.81 21.79
CA ILE A 223 -3.37 -2.27 21.60
C ILE A 223 -4.82 -2.78 21.63
N LYS A 224 -5.63 -2.34 22.61
CA LYS A 224 -7.06 -2.71 22.73
C LYS A 224 -7.88 -2.36 21.47
N SER A 225 -7.68 -1.15 20.94
CA SER A 225 -8.37 -0.72 19.70
C SER A 225 -7.87 -1.42 18.44
N ASN A 226 -6.75 -2.16 18.52
CA ASN A 226 -6.12 -2.85 17.40
C ASN A 226 -5.78 -4.31 17.77
N LEU A 227 -6.77 -5.10 18.22
CA LEU A 227 -6.55 -6.48 18.67
C LEU A 227 -5.86 -7.39 17.64
N TYR A 228 -5.93 -7.07 16.35
CA TYR A 228 -5.17 -7.79 15.32
C TYR A 228 -3.65 -7.77 15.56
N LEU A 229 -3.13 -6.83 16.36
CA LEU A 229 -1.71 -6.76 16.74
C LEU A 229 -1.26 -7.99 17.53
N ILE A 230 -2.17 -8.63 18.25
CA ILE A 230 -1.89 -9.87 18.97
C ILE A 230 -1.60 -11.03 17.99
N HIS A 231 -1.95 -10.87 16.71
CA HIS A 231 -1.52 -11.77 15.65
C HIS A 231 -0.17 -11.44 15.04
N ALA A 232 0.56 -10.43 15.50
CA ALA A 232 1.93 -10.26 15.04
C ALA A 232 2.75 -11.53 15.37
N ASP A 233 3.71 -11.84 14.52
CA ASP A 233 4.69 -12.87 14.81
C ASP A 233 5.82 -12.23 15.62
N PRO A 234 6.08 -12.65 16.87
CA PRO A 234 7.06 -12.02 17.74
C PRO A 234 8.47 -12.03 17.15
N ASP A 235 8.86 -13.11 16.46
CA ASP A 235 10.18 -13.22 15.82
C ASP A 235 10.32 -12.18 14.70
N ASN A 236 9.30 -12.07 13.86
CA ASN A 236 9.27 -11.09 12.79
C ASN A 236 9.20 -9.65 13.32
N LEU A 237 8.37 -9.39 14.34
CA LEU A 237 8.27 -8.07 14.96
C LEU A 237 9.62 -7.64 15.55
N THR A 238 10.31 -8.57 16.22
CA THR A 238 11.68 -8.39 16.71
C THR A 238 12.63 -8.03 15.57
N GLN A 239 12.57 -8.74 14.44
CA GLN A 239 13.39 -8.42 13.26
C GLN A 239 13.11 -7.01 12.72
N ILE A 240 11.85 -6.57 12.68
CA ILE A 240 11.51 -5.20 12.29
C ILE A 240 12.23 -4.21 13.22
N LEU A 241 12.10 -4.38 14.53
CA LEU A 241 12.66 -3.42 15.49
C LEU A 241 14.19 -3.36 15.49
N PHE A 242 14.87 -4.49 15.27
CA PHE A 242 16.33 -4.55 15.30
C PHE A 242 17.00 -4.24 13.95
N LYS A 243 16.42 -4.73 12.85
CA LYS A 243 17.03 -4.59 11.52
C LYS A 243 16.56 -3.36 10.77
N LEU A 244 15.31 -2.92 10.97
CA LEU A 244 14.75 -1.75 10.30
C LEU A 244 14.77 -0.57 11.27
N ARG A 245 15.89 0.18 11.32
CA ARG A 245 16.04 1.30 12.27
C ARG A 245 15.02 2.41 12.03
N GLU A 246 14.82 2.79 10.77
CA GLU A 246 13.95 3.91 10.39
C GLU A 246 13.17 3.65 9.11
N LEU A 247 11.99 4.27 9.04
CA LEU A 247 11.13 4.36 7.87
C LEU A 247 10.82 5.84 7.60
N GLY A 248 11.10 6.31 6.39
CA GLY A 248 10.88 7.71 6.03
C GLY A 248 11.56 8.73 6.94
N GLY A 249 12.75 8.39 7.48
CA GLY A 249 13.51 9.23 8.41
C GLY A 249 12.92 9.32 9.83
N ILE A 250 11.99 8.43 10.19
CA ILE A 250 11.40 8.33 11.53
C ILE A 250 11.72 6.95 12.11
N ASP A 251 12.01 6.88 13.41
CA ASP A 251 12.25 5.63 14.13
C ASP A 251 11.10 4.64 13.94
N VAL A 252 11.42 3.39 13.63
CA VAL A 252 10.41 2.37 13.31
C VAL A 252 9.40 2.15 14.44
N LYS A 253 9.80 2.32 15.70
CA LYS A 253 8.93 2.19 16.87
C LYS A 253 7.86 3.29 16.83
N ASP A 254 8.25 4.52 16.51
CA ASP A 254 7.33 5.64 16.36
C ASP A 254 6.39 5.44 15.20
N VAL A 255 6.90 4.91 14.09
CA VAL A 255 6.07 4.59 12.92
C VAL A 255 5.05 3.51 13.26
N ILE A 256 5.43 2.44 13.96
CA ILE A 256 4.50 1.41 14.42
C ILE A 256 3.48 2.00 15.42
N ARG A 257 3.92 2.87 16.33
CA ARG A 257 3.00 3.58 17.23
C ARG A 257 1.99 4.40 16.45
N MET A 258 2.38 5.11 15.39
CA MET A 258 1.46 5.89 14.55
C MET A 258 0.58 5.02 13.66
N TYR A 259 1.14 3.94 13.10
CA TYR A 259 0.52 3.03 12.13
C TYR A 259 0.68 1.57 12.56
N PRO A 260 -0.13 1.09 13.53
CA PRO A 260 0.07 -0.23 14.15
C PRO A 260 0.02 -1.41 13.18
N LYS A 261 -0.70 -1.29 12.07
CA LYS A 261 -0.79 -2.31 11.02
C LYS A 261 0.56 -2.73 10.42
N LEU A 262 1.61 -1.92 10.58
CA LEU A 262 2.96 -2.30 10.12
C LEU A 262 3.61 -3.36 11.01
N ALA A 263 3.22 -3.49 12.28
CA ALA A 263 3.74 -4.52 13.18
C ALA A 263 3.41 -5.95 12.73
N THR A 264 2.37 -6.12 11.89
CA THR A 264 1.95 -7.44 11.38
C THR A 264 2.54 -7.75 9.99
N LYS A 265 3.39 -6.89 9.45
CA LYS A 265 4.03 -7.08 8.14
C LYS A 265 5.38 -7.75 8.29
N ASN A 266 5.77 -8.54 7.29
CA ASN A 266 7.07 -9.18 7.30
C ASN A 266 8.19 -8.15 7.16
N TYR A 267 9.27 -8.31 7.93
CA TYR A 267 10.46 -7.47 7.85
C TYR A 267 11.00 -7.38 6.41
N SER A 268 11.14 -8.53 5.73
CA SER A 268 11.63 -8.60 4.36
C SER A 268 10.78 -7.75 3.39
N THR A 269 9.45 -7.79 3.56
CA THR A 269 8.52 -7.00 2.74
C THR A 269 8.65 -5.51 3.01
N LEU A 270 8.81 -5.09 4.27
CA LEU A 270 8.99 -3.68 4.61
C LEU A 270 10.32 -3.14 4.06
N GLN A 271 11.39 -3.93 4.19
CA GLN A 271 12.70 -3.60 3.65
C GLN A 271 12.66 -3.49 2.13
N GLU A 272 12.09 -4.46 1.44
CA GLU A 272 11.99 -4.44 -0.03
C GLU A 272 11.20 -3.22 -0.53
N ILE A 273 10.11 -2.84 0.14
CA ILE A 273 9.36 -1.62 -0.21
C ILE A 273 10.22 -0.37 0.02
N LYS A 274 11.00 -0.32 1.10
CA LYS A 274 11.92 0.80 1.37
C LYS A 274 12.94 0.93 0.24
N ASP A 275 13.58 -0.18 -0.13
CA ASP A 275 14.59 -0.22 -1.20
C ASP A 275 13.98 0.18 -2.56
N ILE A 276 12.75 -0.27 -2.86
CA ILE A 276 12.00 0.13 -4.05
C ILE A 276 11.75 1.65 -4.06
N LEU A 277 11.32 2.23 -2.95
CA LEU A 277 11.05 3.66 -2.86
C LEU A 277 12.32 4.48 -3.08
N GLU A 278 13.44 4.06 -2.48
CA GLU A 278 14.75 4.69 -2.65
C GLU A 278 15.25 4.57 -4.09
N LYS A 279 15.18 3.37 -4.70
CA LYS A 279 15.50 3.12 -6.11
C LYS A 279 14.70 4.02 -7.05
N HIS A 280 13.45 4.33 -6.71
CA HIS A 280 12.61 5.20 -7.53
C HIS A 280 12.80 6.70 -7.26
N GLY A 281 13.68 7.09 -6.33
CA GLY A 281 13.98 8.47 -5.99
C GLY A 281 12.98 9.11 -5.02
N ILE A 282 12.21 8.32 -4.27
CA ILE A 282 11.21 8.83 -3.33
C ILE A 282 11.86 9.15 -2.00
N GLY A 283 12.07 10.45 -1.74
CA GLY A 283 12.69 10.94 -0.51
C GLY A 283 11.88 10.66 0.77
N SER A 284 12.58 10.67 1.90
CA SER A 284 12.04 10.41 3.25
C SER A 284 10.84 11.29 3.61
N GLU A 285 10.79 12.53 3.14
CA GLU A 285 9.64 13.41 3.37
C GLU A 285 8.35 12.84 2.75
N ALA A 286 8.40 12.34 1.52
CA ALA A 286 7.22 11.75 0.90
C ALA A 286 6.79 10.46 1.61
N GLN A 287 7.76 9.66 2.05
CA GLN A 287 7.53 8.43 2.82
C GLN A 287 6.84 8.71 4.16
N SER A 288 7.34 9.68 4.93
CA SER A 288 6.78 10.04 6.25
C SER A 288 5.35 10.57 6.19
N ARG A 289 4.94 11.11 5.04
CA ARG A 289 3.55 11.55 4.79
C ARG A 289 2.60 10.41 4.41
N CYS A 290 3.10 9.20 4.13
CA CYS A 290 2.29 8.08 3.69
C CYS A 290 2.84 6.69 4.05
N PHE A 291 3.00 6.40 5.33
CA PHE A 291 3.42 5.07 5.81
C PHE A 291 2.50 3.91 5.40
N GLN A 292 1.24 4.21 5.05
CA GLN A 292 0.31 3.20 4.55
C GLN A 292 0.77 2.53 3.26
N VAL A 293 1.70 3.12 2.50
CA VAL A 293 2.28 2.49 1.31
C VAL A 293 2.95 1.15 1.65
N PHE A 294 3.57 1.05 2.84
CA PHE A 294 4.22 -0.17 3.33
C PHE A 294 3.24 -1.31 3.65
N THR A 295 1.92 -1.06 3.54
CA THR A 295 0.91 -2.11 3.70
C THR A 295 0.60 -2.87 2.39
N LEU A 296 1.09 -2.38 1.25
CA LEU A 296 0.96 -3.00 -0.07
C LEU A 296 1.97 -4.14 -0.26
N SER A 297 1.88 -4.87 -1.38
CA SER A 297 2.95 -5.80 -1.78
C SER A 297 4.06 -5.05 -2.53
N PRO A 298 5.33 -5.49 -2.40
CA PRO A 298 6.47 -4.86 -3.07
C PRO A 298 6.26 -4.74 -4.58
N ARG A 299 5.83 -5.85 -5.21
CA ARG A 299 5.43 -5.89 -6.63
C ARG A 299 4.40 -4.83 -6.99
N THR A 300 3.36 -4.64 -6.16
CA THR A 300 2.33 -3.62 -6.43
C THR A 300 2.91 -2.21 -6.36
N VAL A 301 3.85 -1.96 -5.45
CA VAL A 301 4.52 -0.67 -5.32
C VAL A 301 5.40 -0.41 -6.54
N GLU A 302 6.25 -1.36 -6.93
CA GLU A 302 7.13 -1.25 -8.11
C GLU A 302 6.33 -1.00 -9.40
N GLU A 303 5.29 -1.81 -9.65
CA GLU A 303 4.42 -1.69 -10.83
C GLU A 303 3.77 -0.29 -10.90
N ARG A 304 3.22 0.19 -9.77
CA ARG A 304 2.54 1.49 -9.72
C ARG A 304 3.50 2.66 -9.84
N LEU A 305 4.71 2.57 -9.27
CA LEU A 305 5.74 3.61 -9.41
C LEU A 305 6.25 3.70 -10.85
N THR A 306 6.50 2.55 -11.47
CA THR A 306 6.93 2.47 -12.88
C THR A 306 5.87 3.08 -13.80
N HIS A 307 4.60 2.73 -13.59
CA HIS A 307 3.50 3.33 -14.34
C HIS A 307 3.33 4.84 -14.07
N ALA A 308 3.58 5.29 -12.84
CA ALA A 308 3.51 6.71 -12.50
C ALA A 308 4.62 7.54 -13.16
N LYS A 309 5.79 6.95 -13.42
CA LYS A 309 6.88 7.60 -14.16
C LYS A 309 6.56 7.79 -15.64
N THR A 310 5.87 6.83 -16.26
CA THR A 310 5.52 6.88 -17.69
C THR A 310 4.26 7.70 -17.97
N THR A 311 3.41 7.93 -16.97
CA THR A 311 2.17 8.70 -17.11
C THR A 311 2.45 10.19 -16.94
N PRO A 312 2.21 11.05 -17.97
CA PRO A 312 2.50 12.48 -17.90
C PRO A 312 1.88 13.17 -16.69
N GLU A 313 0.63 12.85 -16.36
CA GLU A 313 -0.12 13.41 -15.25
C GLU A 313 0.46 13.07 -13.87
N PHE A 314 1.21 11.98 -13.76
CA PHE A 314 1.80 11.52 -12.49
C PHE A 314 3.27 11.89 -12.35
N SER A 315 4.01 11.88 -13.47
CA SER A 315 5.44 12.20 -13.50
C SER A 315 5.76 13.59 -12.93
N LEU A 316 4.79 14.52 -13.01
CA LEU A 316 4.86 15.87 -12.43
C LEU A 316 4.94 15.89 -10.91
N TYR A 317 4.40 14.86 -10.27
CA TYR A 317 4.22 14.81 -8.83
C TYR A 317 5.24 13.93 -8.13
N ILE A 318 6.22 13.34 -8.82
CA ILE A 318 7.12 12.34 -8.23
C ILE A 318 7.84 12.84 -6.96
N ASN A 319 8.25 14.12 -6.97
CA ASN A 319 8.92 14.77 -5.84
C ASN A 319 7.94 15.41 -4.84
N HIS A 320 6.63 15.32 -5.08
CA HIS A 320 5.63 15.95 -4.23
C HIS A 320 5.49 15.15 -2.92
N PRO A 321 5.45 15.80 -1.73
CA PRO A 321 5.35 15.09 -0.44
C PRO A 321 4.13 14.18 -0.28
N ARG A 322 3.11 14.35 -1.14
CA ARG A 322 1.89 13.52 -1.16
C ARG A 322 1.83 12.52 -2.31
N PHE A 323 2.90 12.39 -3.10
CA PHE A 323 2.94 11.51 -4.27
C PHE A 323 2.52 10.08 -3.94
N LEU A 324 3.00 9.54 -2.82
CA LEU A 324 2.68 8.18 -2.39
C LEU A 324 1.19 7.92 -2.14
N LYS A 325 0.37 8.97 -1.97
CA LYS A 325 -1.10 8.79 -1.94
C LYS A 325 -1.66 8.38 -3.30
N ILE A 326 -1.06 8.84 -4.40
CA ILE A 326 -1.42 8.38 -5.75
C ILE A 326 -1.10 6.90 -5.88
N ILE A 327 0.06 6.47 -5.38
CA ILE A 327 0.47 5.06 -5.39
C ILE A 327 -0.49 4.22 -4.54
N LEU A 328 -0.85 4.67 -3.35
CA LEU A 328 -1.77 3.98 -2.46
C LEU A 328 -3.17 3.82 -3.08
N TYR A 329 -3.74 4.92 -3.58
CA TYR A 329 -5.10 4.98 -4.13
C TYR A 329 -5.16 4.87 -5.66
N ASN A 330 -4.18 4.23 -6.29
CA ASN A 330 -3.97 4.22 -7.74
C ASN A 330 -5.24 3.90 -8.56
N LYS A 331 -6.00 2.86 -8.18
CA LYS A 331 -7.25 2.50 -8.88
C LYS A 331 -8.29 3.63 -8.88
N THR A 332 -8.46 4.29 -7.73
CA THR A 332 -9.40 5.42 -7.60
C THR A 332 -8.91 6.62 -8.39
N VAL A 333 -7.61 6.91 -8.33
CA VAL A 333 -7.02 8.01 -9.08
C VAL A 333 -7.18 7.82 -10.59
N LEU A 334 -6.89 6.63 -11.12
CA LEU A 334 -7.05 6.33 -12.54
C LEU A 334 -8.50 6.50 -13.01
N LYS A 335 -9.47 6.00 -12.23
CA LYS A 335 -10.90 6.22 -12.52
C LYS A 335 -11.27 7.70 -12.57
N ARG A 336 -10.79 8.48 -11.60
CA ARG A 336 -11.01 9.93 -11.55
C ARG A 336 -10.39 10.66 -12.76
N ILE A 337 -9.20 10.25 -13.20
CA ILE A 337 -8.57 10.82 -14.40
C ILE A 337 -9.42 10.54 -15.65
N ILE A 338 -9.85 9.29 -15.83
CA ILE A 338 -10.68 8.91 -16.99
C ILE A 338 -11.98 9.72 -17.00
N ASN A 339 -12.66 9.83 -15.85
CA ASN A 339 -13.89 10.60 -15.74
C ASN A 339 -13.70 12.08 -16.04
N LEU A 340 -12.65 12.71 -15.51
CA LEU A 340 -12.36 14.12 -15.74
C LEU A 340 -11.96 14.40 -17.20
N LYS A 341 -11.20 13.50 -17.83
CA LYS A 341 -10.89 13.57 -19.26
C LYS A 341 -12.14 13.51 -20.12
N ASN A 342 -13.10 12.63 -19.80
CA ASN A 342 -14.38 12.54 -20.51
C ASN A 342 -15.23 13.82 -20.38
N GLN A 343 -14.99 14.63 -19.34
CA GLN A 343 -15.64 15.92 -19.12
C GLN A 343 -14.80 17.11 -19.63
N ASN A 344 -13.75 16.86 -20.42
CA ASN A 344 -12.80 17.86 -20.92
C ASN A 344 -12.08 18.68 -19.82
N LYS A 345 -11.96 18.15 -18.60
CA LYS A 345 -11.19 18.76 -17.52
C LYS A 345 -9.74 18.28 -17.53
N LYS A 346 -8.80 19.19 -17.81
CA LYS A 346 -7.36 18.95 -17.95
C LYS A 346 -6.56 19.47 -16.76
N CYS A 347 -7.10 20.39 -15.96
CA CYS A 347 -6.46 20.95 -14.77
C CYS A 347 -6.51 20.00 -13.56
N LEU A 348 -5.71 18.94 -13.63
CA LEU A 348 -5.68 17.89 -12.62
C LEU A 348 -4.75 18.25 -11.45
N SER A 349 -5.34 18.49 -10.28
CA SER A 349 -4.59 18.70 -9.03
C SER A 349 -4.50 17.42 -8.19
N LEU A 350 -3.39 17.22 -7.49
CA LEU A 350 -3.17 16.05 -6.64
C LEU A 350 -4.22 15.96 -5.52
N ASN A 351 -4.71 17.11 -5.05
CA ASN A 351 -5.77 17.16 -4.03
C ASN A 351 -7.13 16.66 -4.54
N VAL A 352 -7.43 16.84 -5.83
CA VAL A 352 -8.64 16.29 -6.46
C VAL A 352 -8.46 14.80 -6.72
N LEU A 353 -7.30 14.41 -7.24
CA LEU A 353 -7.01 13.03 -7.61
C LEU A 353 -6.95 12.10 -6.38
N SER A 354 -6.18 12.46 -5.36
CA SER A 354 -5.91 11.63 -4.17
C SER A 354 -6.72 12.03 -2.92
N GLY A 355 -7.59 13.03 -3.03
CA GLY A 355 -8.38 13.56 -1.91
C GLY A 355 -9.69 12.80 -1.63
N SER A 356 -10.49 13.35 -0.71
CA SER A 356 -11.80 12.80 -0.35
C SER A 356 -12.79 12.86 -1.51
N SER A 357 -13.77 11.95 -1.51
CA SER A 357 -14.84 11.91 -2.53
C SER A 357 -15.61 13.22 -2.59
N VAL A 358 -15.91 13.83 -1.45
CA VAL A 358 -16.60 15.14 -1.37
C VAL A 358 -15.85 16.23 -2.14
N ARG A 359 -14.52 16.30 -2.02
CA ARG A 359 -13.71 17.30 -2.76
C ARG A 359 -13.64 16.99 -4.24
N TYR A 360 -13.57 15.71 -4.60
CA TYR A 360 -13.59 15.28 -5.99
C TYR A 360 -14.93 15.62 -6.66
N GLU A 361 -16.06 15.30 -6.03
CA GLU A 361 -17.40 15.57 -6.57
C GLU A 361 -17.67 17.08 -6.70
N SER A 362 -17.24 17.86 -5.72
CA SER A 362 -17.33 19.33 -5.80
C SER A 362 -16.51 19.88 -6.98
N PHE A 363 -15.33 19.30 -7.24
CA PHE A 363 -14.52 19.66 -8.39
C PHE A 363 -15.14 19.21 -9.73
N GLU A 364 -15.68 18.00 -9.76
CA GLU A 364 -16.34 17.40 -10.92
C GLU A 364 -17.57 18.21 -11.35
N LYS A 365 -18.37 18.69 -10.40
CA LYS A 365 -19.57 19.51 -10.69
C LYS A 365 -19.28 20.99 -10.93
N ALA A 366 -18.09 21.48 -10.57
CA ALA A 366 -17.76 22.90 -10.74
C ALA A 366 -17.71 23.27 -12.24
N PRO A 367 -18.24 24.45 -12.63
CA PRO A 367 -18.13 24.93 -14.00
C PRO A 367 -16.67 25.31 -14.31
N GLY A 368 -16.24 25.01 -15.55
CA GLY A 368 -14.89 25.30 -16.04
C GLY A 368 -13.81 24.35 -15.54
N ASP A 369 -12.59 24.55 -16.06
CA ASP A 369 -11.41 23.77 -15.73
C ASP A 369 -10.40 24.65 -14.98
N ARG A 370 -10.09 24.30 -13.72
CA ARG A 370 -9.22 25.11 -12.85
C ARG A 370 -8.42 24.29 -11.86
N LEU A 371 -7.16 24.61 -11.64
CA LEU A 371 -6.28 24.02 -10.62
C LEU A 371 -6.59 24.56 -9.22
N GLY A 372 -7.81 24.37 -8.71
CA GLY A 372 -8.17 24.66 -7.31
C GLY A 372 -7.52 25.94 -6.71
N LYS A 373 -6.52 25.76 -5.81
CA LYS A 373 -5.78 26.86 -5.15
C LYS A 373 -4.42 27.22 -5.78
N GLY A 374 -4.05 26.59 -6.89
CA GLY A 374 -2.80 26.81 -7.64
C GLY A 374 -1.51 26.36 -6.93
N LYS A 375 -1.61 25.66 -5.79
CA LYS A 375 -0.42 25.17 -5.05
C LYS A 375 0.40 24.18 -5.88
N ASP A 376 -0.28 23.29 -6.57
CA ASP A 376 0.33 22.24 -7.38
C ASP A 376 1.06 22.84 -8.60
N LEU A 377 0.56 23.96 -9.13
CA LEU A 377 1.22 24.72 -10.19
C LEU A 377 2.51 25.38 -9.72
N VAL A 378 2.45 26.11 -8.60
CA VAL A 378 3.63 26.74 -8.02
C VAL A 378 4.69 25.69 -7.66
N PHE A 379 4.25 24.54 -7.13
CA PHE A 379 5.14 23.42 -6.84
C PHE A 379 5.79 22.88 -8.13
N ALA A 380 5.01 22.58 -9.17
CA ALA A 380 5.53 22.05 -10.42
C ALA A 380 6.56 23.00 -11.04
N ILE A 381 6.28 24.31 -11.10
CA ILE A 381 7.22 25.31 -11.62
C ILE A 381 8.49 25.36 -10.77
N SER A 382 8.38 25.36 -9.44
CA SER A 382 9.56 25.38 -8.57
C SER A 382 10.43 24.13 -8.71
N GLN A 383 9.82 22.99 -9.03
CA GLN A 383 10.57 21.76 -9.27
C GLN A 383 11.35 21.81 -10.58
N VAL A 384 10.78 22.41 -11.64
CA VAL A 384 11.46 22.51 -12.93
C VAL A 384 12.57 23.57 -12.91
N LEU A 385 12.35 24.70 -12.23
CA LEU A 385 13.35 25.77 -12.13
C LEU A 385 14.48 25.45 -11.12
N GLY A 386 14.21 24.60 -10.12
CA GLY A 386 15.18 24.22 -9.09
C GLY A 386 15.00 24.94 -7.76
N SER A 387 15.77 24.53 -6.73
CA SER A 387 15.62 24.95 -5.33
C SER A 387 16.06 26.39 -5.02
N GLY A 388 16.72 27.07 -5.96
CA GLY A 388 17.20 28.45 -5.78
C GLY A 388 16.10 29.53 -5.83
N PHE A 389 14.88 29.17 -6.23
CA PHE A 389 13.82 30.13 -6.53
C PHE A 389 12.71 30.16 -5.47
N PRO A 390 12.44 31.31 -4.81
CA PRO A 390 11.40 31.41 -3.79
C PRO A 390 9.99 31.17 -4.34
N THR A 391 9.32 30.12 -3.85
CA THR A 391 7.93 29.76 -4.24
C THR A 391 6.92 30.89 -4.01
N LYS A 392 7.16 31.76 -3.02
CA LYS A 392 6.33 32.93 -2.73
C LYS A 392 6.33 33.93 -3.88
N ASN A 393 7.49 34.15 -4.51
CA ASN A 393 7.65 35.09 -5.61
C ASN A 393 6.99 34.55 -6.88
N ILE A 394 7.23 33.28 -7.22
CA ILE A 394 6.55 32.58 -8.32
C ILE A 394 5.04 32.76 -8.20
N ARG A 395 4.49 32.53 -7.00
CA ARG A 395 3.06 32.68 -6.75
C ARG A 395 2.56 34.10 -6.93
N ASN A 396 3.32 35.10 -6.43
CA ASN A 396 2.92 36.49 -6.52
C ASN A 396 2.89 36.98 -7.97
N THR A 397 3.85 36.55 -8.79
CA THR A 397 3.90 36.90 -10.21
C THR A 397 2.76 36.23 -10.98
N LEU A 398 2.55 34.92 -10.80
CA LEU A 398 1.47 34.19 -11.48
C LEU A 398 0.09 34.76 -11.14
N ARG A 399 -0.15 35.15 -9.89
CA ARG A 399 -1.44 35.72 -9.45
C ARG A 399 -1.86 36.99 -10.18
N LYS A 400 -0.91 37.70 -10.80
CA LYS A 400 -1.22 38.89 -11.61
C LYS A 400 -1.94 38.52 -12.91
N HIS A 401 -1.77 37.29 -13.39
CA HIS A 401 -2.41 36.83 -14.61
C HIS A 401 -3.83 36.29 -14.32
N PRO A 402 -4.89 36.74 -15.01
CA PRO A 402 -6.28 36.36 -14.70
C PRO A 402 -6.55 34.85 -14.72
N PHE A 403 -5.93 34.13 -15.66
CA PHE A 403 -6.17 32.71 -15.91
C PHE A 403 -5.09 31.77 -15.35
N TRP A 404 -4.26 32.23 -14.41
CA TRP A 404 -3.11 31.45 -13.93
C TRP A 404 -3.44 30.08 -13.31
N ILE A 405 -4.68 29.88 -12.85
CA ILE A 405 -5.14 28.57 -12.36
C ILE A 405 -5.83 27.73 -13.44
N ASN A 406 -6.08 28.25 -14.63
CA ASN A 406 -6.85 27.56 -15.67
C ASN A 406 -5.96 26.81 -16.68
N ILE A 407 -4.63 26.84 -16.47
CA ILE A 407 -3.68 26.20 -17.38
C ILE A 407 -3.30 24.81 -16.85
N PRO A 408 -3.42 23.74 -17.66
CA PRO A 408 -3.04 22.39 -17.26
C PRO A 408 -1.55 22.27 -16.93
N LEU A 409 -1.21 21.56 -15.85
CA LEU A 409 0.19 21.39 -15.41
C LEU A 409 1.08 20.70 -16.45
N VAL A 410 0.52 19.79 -17.25
CA VAL A 410 1.25 19.09 -18.31
C VAL A 410 1.73 20.08 -19.37
N GLU A 411 0.92 21.09 -19.69
CA GLU A 411 1.24 22.12 -20.66
C GLU A 411 2.31 23.07 -20.12
N VAL A 412 2.15 23.53 -18.87
CA VAL A 412 3.15 24.38 -18.18
C VAL A 412 4.52 23.69 -18.15
N ARG A 413 4.57 22.39 -17.83
CA ARG A 413 5.82 21.62 -17.85
C ARG A 413 6.40 21.54 -19.25
N TYR A 414 5.57 21.23 -20.25
CA TYR A 414 6.00 21.14 -21.64
C TYR A 414 6.62 22.46 -22.13
N VAL A 415 5.98 23.59 -21.83
CA VAL A 415 6.51 24.92 -22.18
C VAL A 415 7.85 25.18 -21.47
N CYS A 416 7.94 24.84 -20.18
CA CYS A 416 9.17 25.01 -19.42
C CYS A 416 10.32 24.14 -19.98
N ASP A 417 10.06 22.87 -20.29
CA ASP A 417 11.04 21.93 -20.90
C ASP A 417 11.51 22.40 -22.29
N LYS A 418 10.69 23.18 -23.01
CA LYS A 418 11.08 23.78 -24.30
C LYS A 418 11.91 25.03 -24.11
N LEU A 419 11.51 25.93 -23.22
CA LEU A 419 12.22 27.19 -22.96
C LEU A 419 13.60 26.97 -22.34
N THR A 420 13.77 25.95 -21.49
CA THR A 420 15.07 25.66 -20.86
C THR A 420 16.17 25.26 -21.84
N LYS A 421 15.85 25.00 -23.12
CA LYS A 421 16.84 24.75 -24.17
C LYS A 421 17.59 26.01 -24.57
N ASP A 422 16.89 27.14 -24.59
CA ASP A 422 17.40 28.39 -25.14
C ASP A 422 17.56 29.48 -24.06
N PHE A 423 16.85 29.34 -22.93
CA PHE A 423 16.80 30.31 -21.84
C PHE A 423 17.30 29.70 -20.52
N SER A 424 17.99 30.50 -19.71
CA SER A 424 18.42 30.04 -18.38
C SER A 424 17.22 29.93 -17.42
N PRO A 425 17.31 29.13 -16.35
CA PRO A 425 16.27 29.07 -15.32
C PRO A 425 15.95 30.44 -14.70
N GLN A 426 16.95 31.33 -14.61
CA GLN A 426 16.79 32.70 -14.13
C GLN A 426 15.93 33.53 -15.09
N ASP A 427 16.20 33.46 -16.41
CA ASP A 427 15.42 34.18 -17.43
C ASP A 427 13.93 33.81 -17.38
N ILE A 428 13.66 32.50 -17.20
CA ILE A 428 12.30 31.95 -17.11
C ILE A 428 11.65 32.37 -15.78
N TYR A 429 12.39 32.36 -14.68
CA TYR A 429 11.89 32.78 -13.37
C TYR A 429 11.45 34.25 -13.38
N ASP A 430 12.25 35.13 -13.98
CA ASP A 430 11.94 36.57 -14.08
C ASP A 430 10.73 36.83 -14.99
N ASN A 431 10.43 35.91 -15.91
CA ASN A 431 9.29 35.96 -16.83
C ASN A 431 8.27 34.83 -16.62
N VAL A 432 8.07 34.34 -15.39
CA VAL A 432 7.34 33.08 -15.12
C VAL A 432 5.91 33.00 -15.71
N ALA A 433 5.27 34.14 -15.97
CA ALA A 433 3.98 34.21 -16.63
C ALA A 433 3.99 33.62 -18.06
N VAL A 434 5.14 33.63 -18.75
CA VAL A 434 5.32 33.04 -20.08
C VAL A 434 4.93 31.55 -20.10
N LEU A 435 5.08 30.85 -18.97
CA LEU A 435 4.76 29.42 -18.85
C LEU A 435 3.25 29.13 -18.93
N LEU A 436 2.40 30.15 -18.83
CA LEU A 436 0.94 30.02 -18.95
C LEU A 436 0.47 30.01 -20.41
N TYR A 437 1.35 30.35 -21.36
CA TYR A 437 0.99 30.49 -22.76
C TYR A 437 1.29 29.22 -23.57
N PRO A 438 0.48 28.90 -24.58
CA PRO A 438 0.73 27.77 -25.46
C PRO A 438 2.08 27.87 -26.20
N TRP A 439 2.84 26.78 -26.23
CA TRP A 439 4.18 26.75 -26.85
C TRP A 439 4.17 27.17 -28.33
N ASN A 440 3.13 26.83 -29.09
CA ASN A 440 3.01 27.23 -30.48
C ASN A 440 2.99 28.76 -30.66
N LYS A 441 2.29 29.49 -29.78
CA LYS A 441 2.27 30.97 -29.80
C LYS A 441 3.62 31.55 -29.38
N ILE A 442 4.20 31.03 -28.30
CA ILE A 442 5.52 31.43 -27.82
C ILE A 442 6.56 31.27 -28.94
N ARG A 443 6.63 30.08 -29.54
CA ARG A 443 7.57 29.75 -30.60
C ARG A 443 7.38 30.65 -31.82
N LYS A 444 6.15 30.81 -32.31
CA LYS A 444 5.85 31.68 -33.46
C LYS A 444 6.30 33.11 -33.18
N THR A 445 5.99 33.62 -32.00
CA THR A 445 6.38 34.98 -31.59
C THR A 445 7.90 35.14 -31.52
N ILE A 446 8.61 34.13 -30.99
CA ILE A 446 10.08 34.11 -31.01
C ILE A 446 10.61 34.15 -32.45
N GLU A 447 10.04 33.36 -33.36
CA GLU A 447 10.44 33.33 -34.78
C GLU A 447 10.13 34.67 -35.48
N ASP A 448 8.98 35.27 -35.21
CA ASP A 448 8.54 36.54 -35.80
C ASP A 448 9.37 37.74 -35.29
N ILE A 449 9.75 37.73 -34.01
CA ILE A 449 10.69 38.70 -33.45
C ILE A 449 12.03 38.60 -34.21
N HIS A 450 12.61 37.40 -34.34
CA HIS A 450 13.89 37.22 -35.03
C HIS A 450 13.87 37.58 -36.54
N LYS A 451 12.70 37.63 -37.18
CA LYS A 451 12.55 38.00 -38.60
C LYS A 451 12.61 39.52 -38.86
N VAL A 452 12.90 40.34 -37.84
CA VAL A 452 13.21 41.79 -37.94
C VAL A 452 12.03 42.69 -38.38
N GLU A 453 11.03 42.17 -39.09
CA GLU A 453 9.89 42.96 -39.60
C GLU A 453 8.87 43.37 -38.52
N ALA A 454 8.78 42.65 -37.39
CA ALA A 454 7.70 42.86 -36.41
C ALA A 454 7.79 44.15 -35.56
N LEU A 455 8.93 44.87 -35.58
CA LEU A 455 9.21 46.01 -34.68
C LEU A 455 9.54 47.32 -35.40
N ASN A 456 9.26 47.44 -36.71
CA ASN A 456 9.47 48.67 -37.50
C ASN A 456 10.88 49.28 -37.34
N GLY A 457 11.92 48.44 -37.15
CA GLY A 457 13.33 48.90 -37.08
C GLY A 457 13.75 49.66 -35.81
N HIS A 458 12.88 49.79 -34.80
CA HIS A 458 13.21 50.59 -33.59
C HIS A 458 13.90 49.80 -32.47
N VAL A 459 13.94 48.48 -32.54
CA VAL A 459 14.53 47.62 -31.49
C VAL A 459 15.51 46.64 -32.12
N ASP A 460 16.77 46.74 -31.72
CA ASP A 460 17.82 45.80 -32.09
C ASP A 460 17.79 44.59 -31.15
N ILE A 461 17.18 43.50 -31.63
CA ILE A 461 16.95 42.28 -30.85
C ILE A 461 18.27 41.64 -30.41
N ASN A 462 19.34 41.82 -31.19
CA ASN A 462 20.67 41.28 -30.87
C ASN A 462 21.30 41.98 -29.66
N LYS A 463 20.79 43.17 -29.28
CA LYS A 463 21.21 43.90 -28.07
C LYS A 463 20.38 43.56 -26.84
N LEU A 464 19.25 42.87 -27.00
CA LEU A 464 18.42 42.46 -25.86
C LEU A 464 19.01 41.22 -25.20
N ASN A 465 19.03 41.23 -23.86
CA ASN A 465 19.34 40.02 -23.12
C ASN A 465 18.18 39.01 -23.20
N LYS A 466 18.46 37.75 -22.88
CA LYS A 466 17.49 36.66 -22.96
C LYS A 466 16.23 36.90 -22.10
N THR A 467 16.40 37.53 -20.94
CA THR A 467 15.29 37.94 -20.07
C THR A 467 14.36 38.93 -20.77
N GLN A 468 14.91 39.97 -21.40
CA GLN A 468 14.16 40.99 -22.13
C GLN A 468 13.47 40.41 -23.37
N GLN A 469 14.11 39.46 -24.06
CA GLN A 469 13.49 38.75 -25.18
C GLN A 469 12.23 37.99 -24.74
N LEU A 470 12.26 37.29 -23.60
CA LEU A 470 11.06 36.64 -23.05
C LEU A 470 9.98 37.64 -22.64
N SER A 471 10.36 38.77 -22.03
CA SER A 471 9.40 39.83 -21.70
C SER A 471 8.70 40.36 -22.96
N LEU A 472 9.46 40.55 -24.05
CA LEU A 472 8.94 41.01 -25.33
C LEU A 472 8.01 39.97 -25.97
N VAL A 473 8.33 38.69 -25.87
CA VAL A 473 7.44 37.60 -26.34
C VAL A 473 6.08 37.69 -25.64
N VAL A 474 6.06 37.81 -24.31
CA VAL A 474 4.80 37.94 -23.56
C VAL A 474 4.04 39.20 -23.97
N TYR A 475 4.76 40.32 -24.15
CA TYR A 475 4.17 41.58 -24.61
C TYR A 475 3.51 41.44 -25.99
N MET A 476 4.20 40.84 -26.96
CA MET A 476 3.70 40.70 -28.33
C MET A 476 2.46 39.81 -28.38
N ILE A 477 2.43 38.73 -27.60
CA ILE A 477 1.25 37.87 -27.48
C ILE A 477 0.08 38.65 -26.87
N GLU A 478 0.29 39.35 -25.76
CA GLU A 478 -0.79 40.06 -25.06
C GLU A 478 -1.25 41.35 -25.76
N LYS A 479 -0.40 41.96 -26.60
CA LYS A 479 -0.74 43.14 -27.39
C LYS A 479 -1.94 42.88 -28.30
N GLU A 480 -2.00 41.71 -28.92
CA GLU A 480 -3.14 41.28 -29.77
C GLU A 480 -4.42 41.04 -28.96
N HIS A 481 -4.29 40.90 -27.64
CA HIS A 481 -5.38 40.59 -26.71
C HIS A 481 -5.62 41.70 -25.68
N TYR A 482 -5.13 42.92 -25.92
CA TYR A 482 -5.31 44.09 -25.04
C TYR A 482 -4.92 43.82 -23.58
N PHE A 483 -3.92 42.96 -23.33
CA PHE A 483 -3.46 42.58 -21.99
C PHE A 483 -4.55 41.98 -21.08
N SER A 484 -5.58 41.38 -21.69
CA SER A 484 -6.67 40.72 -20.97
C SER A 484 -6.28 39.35 -20.37
N GLY A 485 -5.11 38.81 -20.73
CA GLY A 485 -4.70 37.45 -20.38
C GLY A 485 -5.29 36.39 -21.30
N ASN A 486 -6.13 36.77 -22.29
CA ASN A 486 -6.74 35.84 -23.23
C ASN A 486 -5.76 35.24 -24.23
N GLY A 487 -4.50 35.70 -24.25
CA GLY A 487 -3.45 35.13 -25.08
C GLY A 487 -3.14 33.68 -24.76
N VAL A 488 -3.49 33.19 -23.57
CA VAL A 488 -3.34 31.78 -23.17
C VAL A 488 -4.25 30.82 -23.94
N TRP A 489 -5.32 31.31 -24.58
CA TRP A 489 -6.24 30.48 -25.33
C TRP A 489 -5.81 30.35 -26.79
N THR A 490 -5.87 29.13 -27.35
CA THR A 490 -5.75 28.93 -28.80
C THR A 490 -7.03 29.36 -29.50
N ASP A 491 -6.96 29.81 -30.76
CA ASP A 491 -8.09 30.42 -31.49
C ASP A 491 -9.33 29.51 -31.58
N ASP A 492 -9.14 28.18 -31.51
CA ASP A 492 -10.24 27.19 -31.44
C ASP A 492 -11.06 27.25 -30.14
N GLN A 493 -10.49 27.77 -29.03
CA GLN A 493 -11.17 27.87 -27.73
C GLN A 493 -11.91 29.21 -27.54
N GLN A 494 -11.51 30.25 -28.28
CA GLN A 494 -12.18 31.56 -28.22
C GLN A 494 -13.63 31.51 -28.73
N LYS A 495 -13.92 30.64 -29.71
CA LYS A 495 -15.29 30.43 -30.24
C LYS A 495 -16.29 29.94 -29.18
N ASN A 496 -15.83 29.26 -28.13
CA ASN A 496 -16.69 28.76 -27.06
C ASN A 496 -16.89 29.77 -25.91
N ILE A 497 -16.01 30.75 -25.77
CA ILE A 497 -16.11 31.77 -24.70
C ILE A 497 -17.10 32.87 -25.11
N VAL A 498 -17.11 33.27 -26.38
CA VAL A 498 -18.03 34.31 -26.90
C VAL A 498 -19.52 33.90 -26.77
N ASN A 499 -19.82 32.59 -26.80
CA ASN A 499 -21.20 32.09 -26.67
C ASN A 499 -21.77 32.09 -25.24
N LEU A 500 -20.98 32.44 -24.21
CA LEU A 500 -21.46 32.53 -22.83
C LEU A 500 -21.98 33.93 -22.45
N GLU A 501 -21.68 34.97 -23.23
CA GLU A 501 -22.10 36.35 -22.95
C GLU A 501 -23.38 36.78 -23.69
N SER A 502 -23.87 36.00 -24.65
CA SER A 502 -25.13 36.30 -25.36
C SER A 502 -26.28 35.43 -24.86
N LYS A 503 -26.89 35.79 -23.72
CA LYS A 503 -28.28 35.39 -23.42
C LYS A 503 -29.19 36.59 -23.66
N PRO A 504 -30.17 36.52 -24.57
CA PRO A 504 -31.19 37.55 -24.67
C PRO A 504 -32.12 37.46 -23.45
N THR A 505 -32.40 38.62 -22.87
CA THR A 505 -33.43 38.83 -21.86
C THR A 505 -34.81 38.49 -22.41
N THR A 506 -35.33 37.30 -22.11
CA THR A 506 -36.74 36.97 -22.34
C THR A 506 -37.54 37.33 -21.10
N LYS A 507 -38.34 38.40 -21.23
CA LYS A 507 -39.40 38.77 -20.29
C LYS A 507 -40.38 37.61 -20.14
N LEU A 508 -40.56 37.12 -18.92
CA LEU A 508 -41.67 36.26 -18.52
C LEU A 508 -42.98 37.05 -18.65
N LYS A 509 -43.83 36.70 -19.61
CA LYS A 509 -45.26 37.00 -19.55
C LYS A 509 -45.94 35.87 -18.78
N LYS A 510 -46.61 36.26 -17.70
CA LYS A 510 -47.63 35.48 -16.99
C LYS A 510 -48.66 34.91 -17.98
N ILE A 511 -48.97 33.62 -17.88
CA ILE A 511 -50.30 33.04 -17.59
C ILE A 511 -50.04 31.85 -16.67
#